data_AF-A0A969VWT9-F1
#
_entry.id   AF-A0A969VWT9-F1
#
_cell.length_a   1.000
_cell.length_b   1.000
_cell.length_c   1.000
_cell.angle_alpha   90.00
_cell.angle_beta   90.00
_cell.angle_gamma   90.00
#
_symmetry.space_group_name_H-M   'P 1'
#
loop_
_entity.id
_entity.type
_entity.pdbx_description
1 polymer ?
#
loop_
_entity_poly.entity_id
_entity_poly.type
_entity_poly.pdbx_seq_one_letter_code
_entity_poly.pdbx_strand_id
1 'polypeptide(L)'
;FGVSNAGLSTSILLDLCEKNEGLLYSVDINDYSNKFDSKRWKFIHSRDDNYSYIKSFLPEKLDFIYLDTIHKANHVEKIILEYFSYLNLNCLFVIDDTSWLPYLKNREKNHFFMEVNNYETFLKLISIYNSNLDKMNLEFTFLGTGAAKLKKISQENIIKSTKINERYYSFKNLCRKIYICLKNLFNF
;
A
#
# COMPACT_ATOMS: atom_id res chain seq x y z
N PHE A 1 -4.81 9.61 1.20
CA PHE A 1 -5.86 9.22 0.23
C PHE A 1 -6.88 8.39 0.98
N GLY A 2 -8.16 8.73 0.84
CA GLY A 2 -9.23 8.17 1.66
C GLY A 2 -9.41 8.95 2.95
N VAL A 3 -10.62 9.47 3.16
CA VAL A 3 -11.04 10.13 4.38
C VAL A 3 -12.31 9.44 4.85
N SER A 4 -12.27 8.86 6.04
CA SER A 4 -13.45 8.25 6.64
C SER A 4 -14.29 9.30 7.36
N ASN A 5 -15.57 9.00 7.57
CA ASN A 5 -16.45 9.86 8.35
C ASN A 5 -15.93 10.08 9.78
N ALA A 6 -15.22 9.12 10.38
CA ALA A 6 -14.58 9.30 11.68
C ALA A 6 -13.37 10.24 11.60
N GLY A 7 -12.66 10.26 10.48
CA GLY A 7 -11.52 11.15 10.23
C GLY A 7 -10.28 10.82 11.04
N LEU A 8 -10.20 9.66 11.70
CA LEU A 8 -9.16 9.33 12.69
C LEU A 8 -7.73 9.42 12.14
N SER A 9 -7.45 8.79 10.99
CA SER A 9 -6.12 8.85 10.38
C SER A 9 -5.78 10.28 9.94
N THR A 10 -6.77 11.03 9.44
CA THR A 10 -6.58 12.44 9.07
C THR A 10 -6.29 13.30 10.29
N SER A 11 -6.99 13.11 11.41
CA SER A 11 -6.76 13.89 12.63
C SER A 11 -5.36 13.62 13.22
N ILE A 12 -4.93 12.35 13.25
CA ILE A 12 -3.59 11.99 13.74
C ILE A 12 -2.50 12.64 12.88
N LEU A 13 -2.62 12.55 11.54
CA LEU A 13 -1.66 13.16 10.64
C LEU A 13 -1.69 14.69 10.72
N LEU A 14 -2.88 15.28 10.89
CA LEU A 14 -3.04 16.72 11.01
C LEU A 14 -2.38 17.24 12.30
N ASP A 15 -2.59 16.56 13.42
CA ASP A 15 -1.93 16.89 14.70
C ASP A 15 -0.40 16.85 14.58
N LEU A 16 0.14 15.89 13.80
CA LEU A 16 1.58 15.84 13.51
C LEU A 16 2.02 17.03 12.65
N CYS A 17 1.26 17.40 11.63
CA CYS A 17 1.54 18.57 10.81
C CYS A 17 1.51 19.86 11.64
N GLU A 18 0.54 20.04 12.54
CA GLU A 18 0.47 21.23 13.41
C GLU A 18 1.70 21.34 14.31
N LYS A 19 2.16 20.23 14.91
CA LYS A 19 3.33 20.20 15.79
C LYS A 19 4.66 20.44 15.06
N ASN A 20 4.72 20.13 13.77
CA ASN A 20 5.95 20.18 12.97
C ASN A 20 5.88 21.21 11.84
N GLU A 21 4.92 22.15 11.90
CA GLU A 21 4.67 23.17 10.88
C GLU A 21 4.47 22.63 9.45
N GLY A 22 4.04 21.37 9.33
CA GLY A 22 3.79 20.67 8.07
C GLY A 22 2.44 21.01 7.45
N LEU A 23 2.20 20.52 6.24
CA LEU A 23 0.93 20.63 5.53
C LEU A 23 0.37 19.24 5.23
N LEU A 24 -0.93 19.06 5.47
CA LEU A 24 -1.65 17.83 5.17
C LEU A 24 -2.58 18.03 3.98
N TYR A 25 -2.43 17.18 2.97
CA TYR A 25 -3.31 17.11 1.82
C TYR A 25 -4.14 15.82 1.90
N SER A 26 -5.46 15.96 1.99
CA SER A 26 -6.38 14.82 1.97
C SER A 26 -7.16 14.80 0.66
N VAL A 27 -7.37 13.61 0.12
CA VAL A 27 -8.12 13.38 -1.13
C VAL A 27 -9.20 12.35 -0.86
N ASP A 28 -10.46 12.68 -1.15
CA ASP A 28 -11.59 11.76 -1.12
C ASP A 28 -12.68 12.17 -2.11
N ILE A 29 -13.50 11.21 -2.55
CA ILE A 29 -14.65 11.43 -3.43
C ILE A 29 -15.85 11.99 -2.67
N ASN A 30 -15.95 11.76 -1.36
CA ASN A 30 -16.98 12.37 -0.53
C ASN A 30 -16.47 13.71 -0.01
N ASP A 31 -17.34 14.72 0.03
CA ASP A 31 -16.93 16.03 0.51
C ASP A 31 -16.79 16.05 2.03
N TYR A 32 -15.54 16.08 2.50
CA TYR A 32 -15.19 16.26 3.90
C TYR A 32 -14.55 17.62 4.17
N SER A 33 -14.62 18.58 3.25
CA SER A 33 -13.94 19.89 3.36
C SER A 33 -14.18 20.62 4.69
N ASN A 34 -15.35 20.43 5.30
CA ASN A 34 -15.72 21.06 6.57
C ASN A 34 -15.42 20.18 7.81
N LYS A 35 -14.67 19.08 7.67
CA LYS A 35 -14.43 18.11 8.75
C LYS A 35 -13.45 18.62 9.81
N PHE A 36 -12.47 19.42 9.40
CA PHE A 36 -11.47 20.03 10.29
C PHE A 36 -11.30 21.50 9.92
N ASP A 37 -11.14 22.36 10.93
CA ASP A 37 -10.84 23.78 10.75
C ASP A 37 -9.36 24.01 11.08
N SER A 38 -8.50 23.88 10.07
CA SER A 38 -7.06 24.09 10.18
C SER A 38 -6.50 24.69 8.89
N LYS A 39 -5.60 25.67 9.05
CA LYS A 39 -4.84 26.26 7.94
C LYS A 39 -3.75 25.32 7.40
N ARG A 40 -3.37 24.28 8.15
CA ARG A 40 -2.41 23.25 7.74
C ARG A 40 -3.07 22.14 6.95
N TRP A 41 -4.40 22.12 6.84
CA TRP A 41 -5.13 21.09 6.13
C TRP A 41 -5.71 21.61 4.81
N LYS A 42 -5.50 20.87 3.74
CA LYS A 42 -6.14 21.08 2.45
C LYS A 42 -6.88 19.83 2.02
N PHE A 43 -8.20 19.94 1.94
CA PHE A 43 -9.04 18.88 1.38
C PHE A 43 -9.21 19.06 -0.13
N ILE A 44 -9.04 17.97 -0.88
CA ILE A 44 -9.20 17.91 -2.33
C ILE A 44 -10.35 16.94 -2.60
N HIS A 45 -11.53 17.49 -2.91
CA HIS A 45 -12.70 16.70 -3.27
C HIS A 45 -12.52 16.16 -4.71
N SER A 46 -12.06 14.92 -4.81
CA SER A 46 -11.84 14.26 -6.10
C SER A 46 -11.71 12.76 -5.95
N ARG A 47 -11.92 12.05 -7.06
CA ARG A 47 -11.50 10.64 -7.15
C ARG A 47 -9.98 10.58 -7.10
N ASP A 48 -9.45 9.56 -6.42
CA ASP A 48 -8.02 9.32 -6.27
C ASP A 48 -7.29 8.97 -7.59
N ASP A 49 -8.05 8.61 -8.63
CA ASP A 49 -7.56 8.40 -10.00
C ASP A 49 -7.53 9.65 -10.89
N ASN A 50 -7.94 10.83 -10.39
CA ASN A 50 -7.85 12.09 -11.11
C ASN A 50 -6.45 12.73 -10.93
N TYR A 51 -5.42 12.06 -11.43
CA TYR A 51 -4.02 12.37 -11.15
C TYR A 51 -3.63 13.81 -11.49
N SER A 52 -3.98 14.30 -12.69
CA SER A 52 -3.60 15.66 -13.12
C SER A 52 -4.21 16.74 -12.22
N TYR A 53 -5.47 16.56 -11.83
CA TYR A 53 -6.16 17.49 -10.93
C TYR A 53 -5.51 17.48 -9.54
N ILE A 54 -5.32 16.31 -8.94
CA ILE A 54 -4.72 16.19 -7.60
C ILE A 54 -3.31 16.78 -7.58
N LYS A 55 -2.47 16.42 -8.56
CA LYS A 55 -1.09 16.90 -8.67
C LYS A 55 -0.99 18.42 -8.78
N SER A 56 -2.00 19.09 -9.34
CA SER A 56 -2.02 20.57 -9.41
C SER A 56 -2.09 21.27 -8.05
N PHE A 57 -2.48 20.55 -6.99
CA PHE A 57 -2.55 21.10 -5.63
C PHE A 57 -1.36 20.71 -4.75
N LEU A 58 -0.60 19.69 -5.14
CA LEU A 58 0.47 19.11 -4.34
C LEU A 58 1.77 19.89 -4.52
N PRO A 59 2.64 19.93 -3.49
CA PRO A 59 4.02 20.36 -3.67
C PRO A 59 4.80 19.37 -4.54
N GLU A 60 5.94 19.80 -5.08
CA GLU A 60 6.83 18.94 -5.89
C GLU A 60 7.38 17.74 -5.11
N LYS A 61 7.50 17.88 -3.79
CA LYS A 61 8.01 16.84 -2.89
C LYS A 61 7.13 16.64 -1.66
N LEU A 62 7.01 15.38 -1.26
CA LEU A 62 6.23 14.91 -0.12
C LEU A 62 7.11 14.10 0.82
N ASP A 63 6.91 14.26 2.13
CA ASP A 63 7.65 13.50 3.14
C ASP A 63 6.93 12.23 3.60
N PHE A 64 5.63 12.13 3.31
CA PHE A 64 4.79 11.01 3.70
C PHE A 64 3.58 10.89 2.78
N ILE A 65 3.22 9.67 2.42
CA ILE A 65 1.98 9.36 1.69
C ILE A 65 1.27 8.22 2.43
N TYR A 66 -0.03 8.39 2.68
CA TYR A 66 -0.90 7.37 3.26
C TYR A 66 -2.03 7.02 2.31
N LEU A 67 -2.23 5.73 2.04
CA LEU A 67 -3.26 5.20 1.15
C LEU A 67 -4.19 4.26 1.91
N ASP A 68 -5.45 4.69 2.03
CA ASP A 68 -6.55 4.00 2.69
C ASP A 68 -7.80 4.12 1.81
N THR A 69 -7.81 3.44 0.66
CA THR A 69 -8.89 3.55 -0.33
C THR A 69 -9.39 2.16 -0.76
N ILE A 70 -10.09 2.06 -1.89
CA ILE A 70 -10.54 0.76 -2.39
C ILE A 70 -9.31 -0.05 -2.85
N HIS A 71 -8.95 -1.09 -2.09
CA HIS A 71 -7.79 -1.94 -2.34
C HIS A 71 -8.03 -2.96 -3.47
N LYS A 72 -8.07 -2.49 -4.71
CA LYS A 72 -7.90 -3.35 -5.89
C LYS A 72 -6.45 -3.28 -6.35
N ALA A 73 -5.82 -4.44 -6.57
CA ALA A 73 -4.40 -4.55 -6.91
C ALA A 73 -3.96 -3.59 -8.04
N ASN A 74 -4.72 -3.53 -9.14
CA ASN A 74 -4.39 -2.65 -10.28
C ASN A 74 -4.55 -1.15 -9.96
N HIS A 75 -5.47 -0.81 -9.06
CA HIS A 75 -5.67 0.58 -8.63
C HIS A 75 -4.51 1.05 -7.75
N VAL A 76 -4.15 0.22 -6.76
CA VAL A 76 -3.00 0.47 -5.87
C VAL A 76 -1.70 0.61 -6.67
N GLU A 77 -1.47 -0.26 -7.67
CA GLU A 77 -0.30 -0.14 -8.55
C GLU A 77 -0.24 1.23 -9.26
N LYS A 78 -1.37 1.70 -9.81
CA LYS A 78 -1.42 3.00 -10.50
C LYS A 78 -1.13 4.15 -9.54
N ILE A 79 -1.75 4.17 -8.36
CA ILE A 79 -1.48 5.23 -7.37
C ILE A 79 0.01 5.24 -6.99
N ILE A 80 0.61 4.07 -6.74
CA ILE A 80 2.05 4.00 -6.43
C ILE A 80 2.88 4.57 -7.59
N LEU A 81 2.64 4.15 -8.83
CA LEU A 81 3.37 4.66 -10.00
C LEU A 81 3.23 6.17 -10.20
N GLU A 82 2.06 6.73 -9.92
CA GLU A 82 1.78 8.15 -10.14
C GLU A 82 2.35 9.07 -9.06
N TYR A 83 2.45 8.60 -7.80
CA TYR A 83 2.79 9.45 -6.65
C TYR A 83 4.12 9.09 -5.96
N PHE A 84 4.71 7.91 -6.17
CA PHE A 84 5.97 7.54 -5.51
C PHE A 84 7.17 8.43 -5.92
N SER A 85 7.13 9.02 -7.12
CA SER A 85 8.14 9.98 -7.59
C SER A 85 8.16 11.30 -6.80
N TYR A 86 7.02 11.71 -6.23
CA TYR A 86 6.87 12.89 -5.39
C TYR A 86 7.49 12.68 -4.00
N LEU A 87 7.65 11.44 -3.56
CA LEU A 87 8.22 11.16 -2.24
C LEU A 87 9.70 11.58 -2.18
N ASN A 88 10.10 12.21 -1.07
CA ASN A 88 11.50 12.52 -0.78
C ASN A 88 12.32 11.23 -0.55
N LEU A 89 13.65 11.33 -0.70
CA LEU A 89 14.53 10.20 -0.39
C LEU A 89 14.41 9.86 1.10
N ASN A 90 14.37 8.57 1.43
CA ASN A 90 14.16 8.02 2.77
C ASN A 90 12.77 8.23 3.40
N CYS A 91 11.84 8.86 2.67
CA CYS A 91 10.46 9.05 3.12
C CYS A 91 9.58 7.82 2.80
N LEU A 92 8.37 7.82 3.37
CA LEU A 92 7.50 6.64 3.42
C LEU A 92 6.19 6.81 2.64
N PHE A 93 5.81 5.75 1.92
CA PHE A 93 4.48 5.53 1.40
C PHE A 93 3.88 4.34 2.16
N VAL A 94 2.81 4.57 2.91
CA VAL A 94 2.11 3.57 3.71
C VAL A 94 0.75 3.25 3.10
N ILE A 95 0.41 1.97 3.09
CA ILE A 95 -0.84 1.43 2.52
C ILE A 95 -1.50 0.60 3.61
N ASP A 96 -2.74 0.94 3.95
CA ASP A 96 -3.54 0.19 4.92
C ASP A 96 -4.20 -1.05 4.29
N ASP A 97 -4.86 -1.88 5.09
CA ASP A 97 -5.67 -3.04 4.66
C ASP A 97 -4.96 -3.99 3.67
N THR A 98 -3.70 -4.32 3.95
CA THR A 98 -2.88 -5.17 3.06
C THR A 98 -2.87 -6.65 3.43
N SER A 99 -3.41 -7.03 4.58
CA SER A 99 -3.53 -8.43 5.00
C SER A 99 -4.90 -9.01 4.64
N TRP A 100 -4.89 -10.19 4.03
CA TRP A 100 -6.09 -10.99 3.79
C TRP A 100 -6.41 -11.90 4.98
N LEU A 101 -5.47 -12.10 5.91
CA LEU A 101 -5.57 -13.11 6.96
C LEU A 101 -6.78 -12.94 7.89
N PRO A 102 -7.19 -11.72 8.30
CA PRO A 102 -8.38 -11.54 9.13
C PRO A 102 -9.69 -11.90 8.43
N TYR A 103 -9.67 -11.92 7.09
CA TYR A 103 -10.85 -12.13 6.24
C TYR A 103 -11.02 -13.58 5.77
N LEU A 104 -10.07 -14.47 6.09
CA LEU A 104 -10.18 -15.90 5.80
C LEU A 104 -11.48 -16.48 6.38
N LYS A 105 -11.95 -17.56 5.75
CA LYS A 105 -13.04 -18.38 6.31
C LYS A 105 -12.75 -18.74 7.77
N ASN A 106 -13.74 -18.52 8.65
CA ASN A 106 -13.68 -18.76 10.09
C ASN A 106 -12.71 -17.85 10.88
N ARG A 107 -12.37 -16.66 10.35
CA ARG A 107 -11.68 -15.60 11.11
C ARG A 107 -12.65 -14.48 11.51
N GLU A 108 -12.16 -13.55 12.33
CA GLU A 108 -12.95 -12.50 12.95
C GLU A 108 -13.70 -11.60 11.94
N LYS A 109 -13.12 -11.32 10.77
CA LYS A 109 -13.75 -10.48 9.74
C LYS A 109 -14.42 -11.27 8.61
N ASN A 110 -14.06 -12.55 8.43
CA ASN A 110 -14.56 -13.51 7.43
C ASN A 110 -15.35 -12.88 6.26
N HIS A 111 -14.66 -12.49 5.19
CA HIS A 111 -15.27 -11.80 4.05
C HIS A 111 -14.56 -12.13 2.74
N PHE A 112 -15.19 -12.96 1.91
CA PHE A 112 -14.61 -13.48 0.67
C PHE A 112 -13.99 -12.40 -0.24
N PHE A 113 -14.73 -11.33 -0.54
CA PHE A 113 -14.21 -10.30 -1.44
C PHE A 113 -13.02 -9.52 -0.86
N MET A 114 -12.96 -9.34 0.46
CA MET A 114 -11.85 -8.63 1.11
C MET A 114 -10.63 -9.55 1.19
N GLU A 115 -10.85 -10.84 1.48
CA GLU A 115 -9.82 -11.86 1.41
C GLU A 115 -9.13 -11.86 0.05
N VAL A 116 -9.90 -11.97 -1.03
CA VAL A 116 -9.36 -12.02 -2.40
C VAL A 116 -8.67 -10.71 -2.77
N ASN A 117 -9.32 -9.56 -2.59
CA ASN A 117 -8.77 -8.25 -2.97
C ASN A 117 -7.48 -7.91 -2.21
N ASN A 118 -7.44 -8.18 -0.90
CA ASN A 118 -6.25 -7.90 -0.09
C ASN A 118 -5.11 -8.87 -0.43
N TYR A 119 -5.41 -10.13 -0.73
CA TYR A 119 -4.39 -11.10 -1.18
C TYR A 119 -3.78 -10.70 -2.53
N GLU A 120 -4.61 -10.31 -3.50
CA GLU A 120 -4.14 -9.82 -4.80
C GLU A 120 -3.32 -8.53 -4.65
N THR A 121 -3.75 -7.62 -3.78
CA THR A 121 -3.01 -6.38 -3.47
C THR A 121 -1.66 -6.69 -2.83
N PHE A 122 -1.62 -7.60 -1.85
CA PHE A 122 -0.39 -8.07 -1.22
C PHE A 122 0.61 -8.63 -2.25
N LEU A 123 0.17 -9.54 -3.13
CA LEU A 123 1.01 -10.10 -4.19
C LEU A 123 1.48 -9.01 -5.17
N LYS A 124 0.61 -8.05 -5.50
CA LYS A 124 0.96 -6.93 -6.37
C LYS A 124 2.05 -6.06 -5.77
N LEU A 125 1.99 -5.76 -4.46
CA LEU A 125 3.03 -5.00 -3.78
C LEU A 125 4.38 -5.72 -3.82
N ILE A 126 4.40 -7.04 -3.64
CA ILE A 126 5.62 -7.85 -3.81
C ILE A 126 6.15 -7.75 -5.25
N SER A 127 5.27 -7.81 -6.25
CA SER A 127 5.64 -7.70 -7.67
C SER A 127 6.21 -6.33 -8.04
N ILE A 128 5.63 -5.25 -7.50
CA ILE A 128 6.17 -3.88 -7.62
C ILE A 128 7.56 -3.82 -7.01
N TYR A 129 7.72 -4.28 -5.76
CA TYR A 129 9.02 -4.30 -5.08
C TYR A 129 10.07 -5.13 -5.83
N ASN A 130 9.73 -6.33 -6.28
CA ASN A 130 10.64 -7.19 -7.04
C ASN A 130 11.16 -6.54 -8.32
N SER A 131 10.36 -5.67 -8.95
CA SER A 131 10.75 -4.94 -10.15
C SER A 131 11.56 -3.66 -9.84
N ASN A 132 11.68 -3.29 -8.56
CA ASN A 132 12.21 -2.01 -8.09
C ASN A 132 13.10 -2.17 -6.84
N LEU A 133 13.83 -3.29 -6.72
CA LEU A 133 14.64 -3.65 -5.53
C LEU A 133 15.70 -2.60 -5.17
N ASP A 134 16.21 -1.90 -6.18
CA ASP A 134 17.21 -0.84 -6.09
C ASP A 134 16.61 0.54 -5.77
N LYS A 135 15.27 0.67 -5.77
CA LYS A 135 14.57 1.95 -5.67
C LYS A 135 13.74 2.09 -4.40
N MET A 136 13.33 0.98 -3.79
CA MET A 136 12.52 1.00 -2.57
C MET A 136 12.80 -0.19 -1.65
N ASN A 137 12.51 -0.02 -0.36
CA ASN A 137 12.34 -1.13 0.59
C ASN A 137 10.86 -1.37 0.83
N LEU A 138 10.46 -2.63 1.03
CA LEU A 138 9.09 -3.03 1.36
C LEU A 138 9.08 -3.79 2.69
N GLU A 139 8.24 -3.34 3.61
CA GLU A 139 7.96 -4.02 4.89
C GLU A 139 6.46 -4.19 5.07
N PHE A 140 6.04 -5.30 5.67
CA PHE A 140 4.64 -5.56 6.02
C PHE A 140 4.49 -5.74 7.52
N THR A 141 3.38 -5.25 8.07
CA THR A 141 2.83 -5.69 9.36
C THR A 141 1.53 -6.45 9.12
N PHE A 142 1.31 -7.50 9.91
CA PHE A 142 0.07 -8.28 9.88
C PHE A 142 -0.81 -8.02 11.12
N LEU A 143 -0.52 -6.96 11.88
CA LEU A 143 -1.36 -6.52 12.99
C LEU A 143 -2.67 -5.94 12.45
N GLY A 144 -3.80 -6.32 13.06
CA GLY A 144 -5.13 -5.92 12.57
C GLY A 144 -5.35 -6.38 11.12
N THR A 145 -5.74 -5.44 10.25
CA THR A 145 -5.89 -5.66 8.81
C THR A 145 -4.59 -5.56 8.02
N GLY A 146 -3.47 -5.30 8.70
CA GLY A 146 -2.14 -5.23 8.14
C GLY A 146 -1.88 -4.00 7.29
N ALA A 147 -0.63 -3.56 7.27
CA ALA A 147 -0.20 -2.41 6.48
C ALA A 147 1.12 -2.71 5.77
N ALA A 148 1.32 -2.08 4.63
CA ALA A 148 2.58 -2.10 3.90
C ALA A 148 3.27 -0.73 4.02
N LYS A 149 4.58 -0.76 4.24
CA LYS A 149 5.45 0.41 4.26
C LYS A 149 6.46 0.30 3.12
N LEU A 150 6.39 1.24 2.20
CA LEU A 150 7.36 1.41 1.11
C LEU A 150 8.27 2.60 1.46
N LYS A 151 9.57 2.37 1.60
CA LYS A 151 10.56 3.44 1.81
C LYS A 151 11.32 3.70 0.52
N LYS A 152 11.38 4.96 0.08
CA LYS A 152 12.17 5.35 -1.09
C LYS A 152 13.66 5.37 -0.77
N ILE A 153 14.47 4.65 -1.53
CA ILE A 153 15.93 4.55 -1.33
C ILE A 153 16.75 5.03 -2.54
N SER A 154 16.10 5.35 -3.66
CA SER A 154 16.72 5.95 -4.85
C SER A 154 15.95 7.18 -5.32
N GLN A 155 16.66 8.09 -6.02
CA GLN A 155 16.05 9.22 -6.72
C GLN A 155 15.41 8.81 -8.06
N GLU A 156 15.79 7.64 -8.59
CA GLU A 156 15.24 7.12 -9.84
C GLU A 156 13.73 6.85 -9.74
N ASN A 157 13.04 7.03 -10.86
CA ASN A 157 11.63 6.68 -10.96
C ASN A 157 11.46 5.16 -10.95
N ILE A 158 10.40 4.72 -10.27
CA ILE A 158 10.01 3.31 -10.25
C ILE A 158 9.43 2.90 -11.61
N ILE A 159 9.60 1.63 -11.94
CA ILE A 159 9.03 1.01 -13.13
C ILE A 159 7.82 0.16 -12.79
N LYS A 160 6.98 -0.08 -13.80
CA LYS A 160 5.80 -0.93 -13.67
C LYS A 160 6.18 -2.36 -13.25
N SER A 161 5.32 -2.98 -12.45
CA SER A 161 5.56 -4.34 -11.98
C SER A 161 5.53 -5.35 -13.12
N THR A 162 6.42 -6.35 -13.02
CA THR A 162 6.41 -7.53 -13.88
C THR A 162 6.01 -8.76 -13.08
N LYS A 163 5.46 -9.77 -13.78
CA LYS A 163 5.09 -11.03 -13.14
C LYS A 163 6.32 -11.70 -12.53
N ILE A 164 6.20 -12.13 -11.28
CA ILE A 164 7.27 -12.84 -10.58
C ILE A 164 7.37 -14.27 -11.15
N ASN A 165 8.57 -14.66 -11.58
CA ASN A 165 8.86 -16.02 -12.02
C ASN A 165 9.17 -16.92 -10.83
N GLU A 166 8.13 -17.46 -10.21
CA GLU A 166 8.25 -18.29 -9.02
C GLU A 166 8.73 -19.71 -9.32
N ARG A 167 9.66 -20.19 -8.49
CA ARG A 167 10.12 -21.59 -8.54
C ARG A 167 9.17 -22.55 -7.80
N TYR A 168 8.19 -22.04 -7.06
CA TYR A 168 7.27 -22.86 -6.26
C TYR A 168 6.47 -23.84 -7.14
N TYR A 169 6.04 -23.41 -8.33
CA TYR A 169 5.32 -24.24 -9.29
C TYR A 169 6.24 -24.97 -10.28
N SER A 170 7.56 -24.91 -10.10
CA SER A 170 8.51 -25.58 -10.98
C SER A 170 8.50 -27.09 -10.78
N PHE A 171 8.80 -27.84 -11.85
CA PHE A 171 9.02 -29.28 -11.79
C PHE A 171 10.09 -29.65 -10.74
N LYS A 172 11.14 -28.83 -10.61
CA LYS A 172 12.18 -29.03 -9.59
C LYS A 172 11.61 -29.00 -8.16
N ASN A 173 10.65 -28.12 -7.87
CA ASN A 173 9.99 -28.09 -6.55
C ASN A 173 9.05 -29.29 -6.35
N LEU A 174 8.41 -29.78 -7.41
CA LEU A 174 7.64 -31.03 -7.36
C LEU A 174 8.56 -32.22 -6.99
N CYS A 175 9.70 -32.38 -7.67
CA CYS A 175 10.68 -33.42 -7.33
C CYS A 175 11.17 -33.30 -5.88
N ARG A 176 11.43 -32.08 -5.40
CA ARG A 176 11.82 -31.82 -4.01
C ARG A 176 10.76 -32.31 -3.01
N LYS A 177 9.46 -32.06 -3.30
CA LYS A 177 8.35 -32.53 -2.44
C LYS A 177 8.27 -34.05 -2.40
N ILE A 178 8.44 -34.73 -3.54
CA ILE A 178 8.47 -36.20 -3.61
C ILE A 178 9.63 -36.76 -2.79
N TYR A 179 10.83 -36.21 -2.94
CA TYR A 179 12.01 -36.63 -2.18
C TYR A 179 11.79 -36.51 -0.66
N ILE A 180 11.25 -35.38 -0.18
CA ILE A 180 10.96 -35.18 1.24
C ILE A 180 9.92 -36.18 1.75
N CYS A 181 8.88 -36.47 0.95
CA CYS A 181 7.86 -37.45 1.29
C CYS A 181 8.48 -38.85 1.47
N LEU A 182 9.28 -39.30 0.49
CA LEU A 182 9.99 -40.57 0.56
C LEU A 182 10.95 -40.63 1.76
N LYS A 183 11.71 -39.55 2.00
CA LYS A 183 12.60 -39.45 3.17
C LYS A 183 11.85 -39.69 4.49
N ASN A 184 10.70 -39.03 4.67
CA ASN A 184 9.89 -39.16 5.87
C ASN A 184 9.24 -40.55 6.01
N LEU A 185 8.92 -41.23 4.91
CA LEU A 185 8.38 -42.59 4.89
C LEU A 185 9.42 -43.65 5.26
N PHE A 186 10.68 -43.44 4.88
CA PHE A 186 11.74 -44.44 5.03
C PHE A 186 12.76 -44.14 6.15
N ASN A 187 12.57 -43.08 6.94
CA ASN A 187 13.40 -42.73 8.12
C ASN A 187 14.94 -42.76 7.85
N PHE A 188 15.37 -42.28 6.69
CA PHE A 188 16.77 -41.90 6.42
C PHE A 188 16.92 -40.37 6.46
#